data_AF-A0AAU8PRR7-F1
#
_entry.id   AF-A0AAU8PRR7-F1
#
_cell.length_a   1.000
_cell.length_b   1.000
_cell.length_c   1.000
_cell.angle_alpha   90.00
_cell.angle_beta   90.00
_cell.angle_gamma   90.00
#
_symmetry.space_group_name_H-M   'P 1'
#
loop_
_entity.id
_entity.type
_entity.pdbx_description
1 polymer ?
#
loop_
_entity_poly.entity_id
_entity_poly.type
_entity_poly.pdbx_seq_one_letter_code
_entity_poly.pdbx_strand_id
1 'polypeptide(L)'
;MKLPWNKDSSQDPASTDTSSLAATETPSASQNSGLSDAANRSKAYTPKKGHATPSRKQAQAHPGTFESRFGARGGDGDSRKKRKELKASMSKEEWKAYKRERAEEGKQRRREAQAAMDRGDERYLLQRDRGEERRYVRDLVDSKRYIGNFVMPLALVLLVILLIGRWVPTFANAMSLIALIFIAAFAIEAIVLGRKTARAVRERFPNTSETGFGIGAYAYGRVTQPRRWRTPKPQVNIGDTVA
;
A
#
# COMPACT_ATOMS: atom_id res chain seq x y z
N MET A 1 2.66 44.98 25.78
CA MET A 1 1.55 44.08 25.36
C MET A 1 1.80 42.72 25.98
N LYS A 2 0.89 42.24 26.84
CA LYS A 2 1.05 41.08 27.74
C LYS A 2 0.20 39.93 27.18
N LEU A 3 0.79 38.74 27.01
CA LEU A 3 0.17 37.56 26.38
C LEU A 3 -0.57 36.67 27.42
N PRO A 4 -1.70 36.03 27.05
CA PRO A 4 -2.74 35.60 28.00
C PRO A 4 -2.58 34.21 28.67
N TRP A 5 -1.40 33.58 28.64
CA TRP A 5 -1.22 32.25 29.27
C TRP A 5 -0.30 32.23 30.50
N ASN A 6 0.15 33.39 30.98
CA ASN A 6 0.96 33.46 32.19
C ASN A 6 0.04 33.45 33.43
N LYS A 7 -0.01 32.30 34.12
CA LYS A 7 -0.59 32.19 35.45
C LYS A 7 0.49 31.63 36.38
N ASP A 8 1.13 32.55 37.10
CA ASP A 8 1.90 32.23 38.30
C ASP A 8 0.91 32.03 39.46
N SER A 9 1.08 30.95 40.21
CA SER A 9 0.66 30.87 41.60
C SER A 9 1.57 29.89 42.32
N SER A 10 2.59 30.46 42.95
CA SER A 10 3.41 29.88 44.00
C SER A 10 2.59 29.67 45.28
N GLN A 11 2.69 28.48 45.89
CA GLN A 11 2.80 28.30 47.35
C GLN A 11 3.09 26.82 47.71
N ASP A 12 4.36 26.58 48.06
CA ASP A 12 4.85 25.53 48.98
C ASP A 12 4.50 25.95 50.45
N PRO A 13 4.57 25.09 51.51
CA PRO A 13 5.73 24.22 51.78
C PRO A 13 5.54 22.90 52.60
N ALA A 14 6.66 22.15 52.65
CA ALA A 14 7.11 21.20 53.68
C ALA A 14 6.35 19.84 53.74
N SER A 15 6.96 18.67 53.94
CA SER A 15 8.24 18.31 54.58
C SER A 15 8.56 16.83 54.24
N THR A 16 9.86 16.48 54.12
CA THR A 16 10.60 15.30 54.66
C THR A 16 9.89 13.93 54.78
N ASP A 17 10.49 12.74 54.56
CA ASP A 17 11.86 12.21 54.48
C ASP A 17 11.75 10.83 53.78
N THR A 18 12.60 10.47 52.82
CA THR A 18 13.93 9.81 52.96
C THR A 18 13.88 8.34 53.43
N SER A 19 14.55 7.48 52.65
CA SER A 19 15.09 6.14 53.00
C SER A 19 14.12 4.98 52.76
N SER A 20 14.48 3.84 52.17
CA SER A 20 15.81 3.27 51.88
C SER A 20 15.69 2.05 50.95
N LEU A 21 16.71 1.88 50.11
CA LEU A 21 17.47 0.64 49.78
C LEU A 21 16.69 -0.67 49.57
N ALA A 22 16.79 -1.22 48.35
CA ALA A 22 17.59 -2.44 48.04
C ALA A 22 16.89 -3.76 48.44
N ALA A 23 17.09 -4.90 47.83
CA ALA A 23 17.55 -5.37 46.53
C ALA A 23 17.07 -6.84 46.48
N THR A 24 17.26 -7.47 45.32
CA THR A 24 17.52 -8.92 45.20
C THR A 24 16.32 -9.88 45.09
N GLU A 25 16.03 -10.22 43.84
CA GLU A 25 16.01 -11.58 43.25
C GLU A 25 15.26 -12.73 43.98
N THR A 26 14.20 -13.19 43.28
CA THR A 26 13.85 -14.58 42.85
C THR A 26 14.52 -15.74 43.63
N PRO A 27 13.76 -16.78 44.11
CA PRO A 27 13.23 -17.77 43.18
C PRO A 27 11.89 -18.46 43.54
N SER A 28 11.38 -19.12 42.50
CA SER A 28 10.33 -20.14 42.43
C SER A 28 10.07 -20.98 43.68
N ALA A 29 8.79 -21.16 44.04
CA ALA A 29 8.18 -22.49 44.24
C ALA A 29 6.67 -22.35 44.54
N SER A 30 5.86 -23.08 43.77
CA SER A 30 4.42 -23.25 43.97
C SER A 30 4.07 -23.68 45.38
N GLN A 31 3.11 -22.99 46.02
CA GLN A 31 2.18 -23.62 46.96
C GLN A 31 0.79 -23.00 46.85
N ASN A 32 -0.20 -23.87 46.65
CA ASN A 32 -1.60 -23.61 46.93
C ASN A 32 -1.74 -23.08 48.37
N SER A 33 -2.02 -21.80 48.54
CA SER A 33 -2.46 -21.23 49.81
C SER A 33 -3.36 -20.03 49.57
N GLY A 34 -4.49 -20.26 48.90
CA GLY A 34 -5.53 -19.25 48.65
C GLY A 34 -6.81 -19.44 49.46
N LEU A 35 -6.85 -20.39 50.39
CA LEU A 35 -8.08 -20.77 51.11
C LEU A 35 -8.03 -20.56 52.63
N SER A 36 -6.99 -19.90 53.18
CA SER A 36 -6.86 -19.72 54.64
C SER A 36 -6.96 -18.28 55.16
N ASP A 37 -7.07 -17.24 54.32
CA ASP A 37 -7.15 -15.83 54.77
C ASP A 37 -8.55 -15.20 54.71
N ALA A 38 -9.59 -16.00 54.47
CA ALA A 38 -10.98 -15.53 54.48
C ALA A 38 -11.62 -15.51 55.89
N ALA A 39 -10.98 -16.13 56.89
CA ALA A 39 -11.63 -16.43 58.16
C ALA A 39 -11.61 -15.29 59.20
N ASN A 40 -10.95 -14.15 58.93
CA ASN A 40 -10.89 -13.06 59.90
C ASN A 40 -10.95 -11.66 59.27
N ARG A 41 -11.91 -11.45 58.36
CA ARG A 41 -12.25 -10.11 57.86
C ARG A 41 -13.52 -9.65 58.55
N SER A 42 -13.45 -8.50 59.22
CA SER A 42 -14.60 -7.91 59.92
C SER A 42 -15.75 -7.64 58.96
N LYS A 43 -17.00 -7.60 59.45
CA LYS A 43 -18.21 -7.28 58.66
C LYS A 43 -18.17 -5.93 57.92
N ALA A 44 -17.11 -5.13 58.12
CA ALA A 44 -16.85 -3.86 57.45
C ALA A 44 -15.79 -3.94 56.33
N TYR A 45 -15.22 -5.12 56.03
CA TYR A 45 -14.21 -5.25 54.98
C TYR A 45 -14.85 -5.15 53.59
N THR A 46 -14.68 -4.00 52.93
CA THR A 46 -14.93 -3.86 51.49
C THR A 46 -13.62 -4.13 50.75
N PRO A 47 -13.60 -5.08 49.78
CA PRO A 47 -12.41 -5.29 48.96
C PRO A 47 -12.03 -3.99 48.27
N LYS A 48 -10.72 -3.68 48.21
CA LYS A 48 -10.22 -2.48 47.51
C LYS A 48 -10.85 -2.47 46.11
N LYS A 49 -11.52 -1.35 45.77
CA LYS A 49 -12.09 -1.14 44.42
C LYS A 49 -11.03 -1.51 43.39
N GLY A 50 -11.43 -2.33 42.43
CA GLY A 50 -10.54 -2.87 41.40
C GLY A 50 -9.85 -1.78 40.58
N HIS A 51 -9.11 -2.23 39.56
CA HIS A 51 -8.30 -1.38 38.69
C HIS A 51 -9.05 -0.12 38.23
N ALA A 52 -8.34 1.02 38.20
CA ALA A 52 -8.89 2.28 37.73
C ALA A 52 -9.49 2.10 36.33
N THR A 53 -10.67 2.69 36.10
CA THR A 53 -11.31 2.70 34.79
C THR A 53 -10.30 3.21 33.76
N PRO A 54 -10.02 2.46 32.67
CA PRO A 54 -8.99 2.84 31.73
C PRO A 54 -9.28 4.22 31.15
N SER A 55 -8.23 5.02 31.00
CA SER A 55 -8.33 6.33 30.37
C SER A 55 -8.93 6.18 28.96
N ARG A 56 -9.71 7.17 28.50
CA ARG A 56 -10.36 7.17 27.18
C ARG A 56 -9.42 6.71 26.07
N LYS A 57 -8.16 7.19 26.07
CA LYS A 57 -7.14 6.81 25.08
C LYS A 57 -6.72 5.34 25.17
N GLN A 58 -6.64 4.78 26.38
CA GLN A 58 -6.31 3.37 26.62
C GLN A 58 -7.49 2.46 26.26
N ALA A 59 -8.72 2.89 26.57
CA ALA A 59 -9.93 2.19 26.16
C ALA A 59 -10.06 2.14 24.63
N GLN A 60 -9.76 3.23 23.93
CA GLN A 60 -9.74 3.30 22.47
C GLN A 60 -8.62 2.46 21.84
N ALA A 61 -7.46 2.38 22.49
CA ALA A 61 -6.33 1.56 22.05
C ALA A 61 -6.45 0.07 22.39
N HIS A 62 -7.45 -0.33 23.20
CA HIS A 62 -7.61 -1.71 23.62
C HIS A 62 -7.87 -2.61 22.38
N PRO A 63 -7.13 -3.72 22.23
CA PRO A 63 -7.33 -4.64 21.12
C PRO A 63 -8.76 -5.20 21.19
N GLY A 64 -9.56 -4.96 20.14
CA GLY A 64 -10.94 -5.44 20.05
C GLY A 64 -11.99 -4.35 19.89
N THR A 65 -11.67 -3.08 20.16
CA THR A 65 -12.60 -1.96 19.89
C THR A 65 -12.67 -1.66 18.39
N PHE A 66 -13.79 -1.11 17.93
CA PHE A 66 -13.94 -0.65 16.54
C PHE A 66 -12.89 0.40 16.18
N GLU A 67 -12.63 1.36 17.08
CA GLU A 67 -11.58 2.36 16.91
C GLU A 67 -10.19 1.76 16.84
N SER A 68 -9.88 0.65 17.53
CA SER A 68 -8.56 0.00 17.43
C SER A 68 -8.27 -0.62 16.05
N ARG A 69 -9.31 -0.89 15.23
CA ARG A 69 -9.16 -1.42 13.86
C ARG A 69 -8.75 -0.35 12.85
N PHE A 70 -9.17 0.89 13.07
CA PHE A 70 -8.89 2.04 12.20
C PHE A 70 -7.90 3.03 12.81
N GLY A 71 -7.63 2.91 14.10
CA GLY A 71 -6.65 3.69 14.82
C GLY A 71 -5.25 3.44 14.25
N ALA A 72 -4.51 4.52 14.00
CA ALA A 72 -3.14 4.44 13.53
C ALA A 72 -2.36 3.50 14.46
N ARG A 73 -1.83 2.41 13.88
CA ARG A 73 -1.03 1.39 14.56
C ARG A 73 0.25 2.02 15.12
N GLY A 74 0.15 2.65 16.28
CA GLY A 74 1.15 3.58 16.81
C GLY A 74 1.16 4.89 16.02
N GLY A 75 0.89 6.02 16.69
CA GLY A 75 1.07 7.32 16.06
C GLY A 75 2.54 7.54 15.69
N ASP A 76 2.81 8.44 14.73
CA ASP A 76 4.19 8.77 14.31
C ASP A 76 5.15 9.07 15.48
N GLY A 77 4.61 9.59 16.59
CA GLY A 77 5.34 9.81 17.84
C GLY A 77 5.87 8.52 18.49
N ASP A 78 5.10 7.44 18.51
CA ASP A 78 5.50 6.17 19.12
C ASP A 78 6.53 5.44 18.28
N SER A 79 6.41 5.51 16.95
CA SER A 79 7.42 4.99 16.01
C SER A 79 8.75 5.74 16.12
N ARG A 80 8.71 7.07 16.35
CA ARG A 80 9.91 7.89 16.60
C ARG A 80 10.55 7.56 17.94
N LYS A 81 9.76 7.34 19.00
CA LYS A 81 10.24 6.91 20.33
C LYS A 81 10.96 5.56 20.25
N LYS A 82 10.32 4.55 19.66
CA LYS A 82 10.93 3.23 19.42
C LYS A 82 12.23 3.32 18.63
N ARG A 83 12.27 4.18 17.60
CA ARG A 83 13.51 4.39 16.82
C ARG A 83 14.61 5.07 17.64
N LYS A 84 14.26 5.98 18.55
CA LYS A 84 15.21 6.66 19.44
C LYS A 84 15.75 5.70 20.49
N GLU A 85 14.89 4.86 21.08
CA GLU A 85 15.26 3.79 22.02
C GLU A 85 16.20 2.77 21.37
N LEU A 86 15.85 2.26 20.17
CA LEU A 86 16.72 1.35 19.40
C LEU A 86 18.06 1.97 19.01
N LYS A 87 18.10 3.29 18.76
CA LYS A 87 19.35 4.00 18.48
C LYS A 87 20.18 4.19 19.75
N ALA A 88 19.54 4.38 20.90
CA ALA A 88 20.21 4.54 22.18
C ALA A 88 20.76 3.23 22.73
N SER A 89 20.14 2.08 22.37
CA SER A 89 20.59 0.75 22.78
C SER A 89 21.75 0.18 21.95
N MET A 90 22.19 0.87 20.89
CA MET A 90 23.23 0.38 19.97
C MET A 90 24.38 1.37 19.83
N SER A 91 25.59 0.87 19.57
CA SER A 91 26.72 1.72 19.19
C SER A 91 26.51 2.37 17.82
N LYS A 92 27.31 3.40 17.49
CA LYS A 92 27.20 4.11 16.20
C LYS A 92 27.43 3.19 14.99
N GLU A 93 28.29 2.17 15.14
CA GLU A 93 28.63 1.23 14.08
C GLU A 93 27.53 0.19 13.89
N GLU A 94 27.03 -0.40 14.98
CA GLU A 94 25.89 -1.32 14.98
C GLU A 94 24.63 -0.65 14.44
N TRP A 95 24.38 0.62 14.79
CA TRP A 95 23.25 1.37 14.24
C TRP A 95 23.36 1.59 12.72
N LYS A 96 24.57 1.79 12.19
CA LYS A 96 24.81 1.90 10.75
C LYS A 96 24.59 0.54 10.06
N ALA A 97 25.08 -0.55 10.67
CA ALA A 97 24.87 -1.91 10.17
C ALA A 97 23.37 -2.28 10.15
N TYR A 98 22.66 -2.04 11.25
CA TYR A 98 21.21 -2.25 11.35
C TYR A 98 20.43 -1.46 10.29
N LYS A 99 20.79 -0.20 10.04
CA LYS A 99 20.18 0.59 8.96
C LYS A 99 20.44 0.01 7.58
N ARG A 100 21.66 -0.49 7.33
CA ARG A 100 22.03 -1.11 6.05
C ARG A 100 21.23 -2.40 5.85
N GLU A 101 21.20 -3.27 6.85
CA GLU A 101 20.41 -4.50 6.85
C GLU A 101 18.93 -4.22 6.60
N ARG A 102 18.32 -3.27 7.31
CA ARG A 102 16.93 -2.86 7.07
C ARG A 102 16.69 -2.32 5.67
N ALA A 103 17.64 -1.56 5.13
CA ALA A 103 17.55 -1.05 3.77
C ALA A 103 17.67 -2.19 2.74
N GLU A 104 18.51 -3.18 3.00
CA GLU A 104 18.69 -4.37 2.17
C GLU A 104 17.47 -5.29 2.22
N GLU A 105 16.94 -5.58 3.41
CA GLU A 105 15.68 -6.29 3.62
C GLU A 105 14.53 -5.59 2.89
N GLY A 106 14.45 -4.26 2.99
CA GLY A 106 13.46 -3.46 2.25
C GLY A 106 13.64 -3.56 0.74
N LYS A 107 14.87 -3.58 0.22
CA LYS A 107 15.16 -3.78 -1.20
C LYS A 107 14.80 -5.20 -1.65
N GLN A 108 15.11 -6.22 -0.85
CA GLN A 108 14.80 -7.62 -1.14
C GLN A 108 13.29 -7.83 -1.21
N ARG A 109 12.53 -7.39 -0.20
CA ARG A 109 11.06 -7.45 -0.19
C ARG A 109 10.44 -6.77 -1.42
N ARG A 110 10.97 -5.61 -1.83
CA ARG A 110 10.53 -4.91 -3.05
C ARG A 110 10.85 -5.69 -4.31
N ARG A 111 12.04 -6.28 -4.40
CA ARG A 111 12.44 -7.13 -5.54
C ARG A 111 11.60 -8.39 -5.63
N GLU A 112 11.30 -9.03 -4.51
CA GLU A 112 10.43 -10.21 -4.43
C GLU A 112 9.00 -9.87 -4.84
N ALA A 113 8.45 -8.76 -4.34
CA ALA A 113 7.13 -8.29 -4.72
C ALA A 113 7.07 -7.95 -6.22
N GLN A 114 8.08 -7.25 -6.75
CA GLN A 114 8.16 -6.96 -8.17
C GLN A 114 8.30 -8.24 -9.00
N ALA A 115 9.13 -9.19 -8.57
CA ALA A 115 9.28 -10.48 -9.24
C ALA A 115 7.99 -11.31 -9.19
N ALA A 116 7.23 -11.25 -8.09
CA ALA A 116 5.93 -11.89 -7.97
C ALA A 116 4.89 -11.26 -8.91
N MET A 117 4.87 -9.92 -9.00
CA MET A 117 4.05 -9.20 -10.00
C MET A 117 4.48 -9.55 -11.43
N ASP A 118 5.78 -9.64 -11.69
CA ASP A 118 6.33 -9.98 -13.00
C ASP A 118 5.99 -11.42 -13.41
N ARG A 119 5.94 -12.36 -12.46
CA ARG A 119 5.43 -13.72 -12.67
C ARG A 119 3.91 -13.79 -12.84
N GLY A 120 3.20 -12.73 -12.49
CA GLY A 120 1.73 -12.69 -12.55
C GLY A 120 1.02 -13.39 -11.38
N ASP A 121 1.66 -13.49 -10.19
CA ASP A 121 1.02 -14.01 -8.97
C ASP A 121 -0.14 -13.10 -8.55
N GLU A 122 -1.37 -13.63 -8.59
CA GLU A 122 -2.62 -12.88 -8.37
C GLU A 122 -2.65 -12.11 -7.04
N ARG A 123 -1.94 -12.61 -6.02
CA ARG A 123 -1.88 -11.97 -4.69
C ARG A 123 -1.21 -10.60 -4.74
N TYR A 124 -0.25 -10.43 -5.64
CA TYR A 124 0.52 -9.20 -5.81
C TYR A 124 -0.01 -8.31 -6.93
N LEU A 125 -0.96 -8.80 -7.73
CA LEU A 125 -1.59 -8.01 -8.80
C LEU A 125 -2.56 -6.97 -8.22
N LEU A 126 -2.80 -5.89 -8.97
CA LEU A 126 -3.87 -4.94 -8.67
C LEU A 126 -5.22 -5.58 -8.97
N GLN A 127 -6.29 -5.13 -8.29
CA GLN A 127 -7.64 -5.68 -8.48
C GLN A 127 -8.10 -5.69 -9.94
N ARG A 128 -7.72 -4.69 -10.74
CA ARG A 128 -8.02 -4.62 -12.18
C ARG A 128 -7.38 -5.71 -13.04
N ASP A 129 -6.26 -6.26 -12.58
CA ASP A 129 -5.40 -7.20 -13.32
C ASP A 129 -5.60 -8.65 -12.83
N ARG A 130 -6.40 -8.84 -11.78
CA ARG A 130 -6.70 -10.15 -11.16
C ARG A 130 -7.78 -10.89 -11.94
N GLY A 131 -7.73 -12.23 -11.85
CA GLY A 131 -8.74 -13.13 -12.42
C GLY A 131 -8.29 -13.80 -13.72
N GLU A 132 -8.87 -14.98 -13.95
CA GLU A 132 -8.57 -15.85 -15.09
C GLU A 132 -8.90 -15.18 -16.42
N GLU A 133 -10.01 -14.44 -16.48
CA GLU A 133 -10.43 -13.70 -17.67
C GLU A 133 -9.41 -12.62 -18.06
N ARG A 134 -8.96 -11.83 -17.08
CA ARG A 134 -7.95 -10.78 -17.30
C ARG A 134 -6.62 -11.41 -17.70
N ARG A 135 -6.23 -12.54 -17.10
CA ARG A 135 -5.05 -13.31 -17.52
C ARG A 135 -5.14 -13.74 -18.98
N TYR A 136 -6.25 -14.31 -19.40
CA TYR A 136 -6.46 -14.70 -20.79
C TYR A 136 -6.38 -13.49 -21.75
N VAL A 137 -6.99 -12.36 -21.38
CA VAL A 137 -6.89 -11.12 -22.19
C VAL A 137 -5.45 -10.65 -22.32
N ARG A 138 -4.66 -10.71 -21.23
CA ARG A 138 -3.23 -10.35 -21.26
C ARG A 138 -2.48 -11.20 -22.27
N ASP A 139 -2.64 -12.52 -22.22
CA ASP A 139 -1.94 -13.44 -23.11
C ASP A 139 -2.42 -13.28 -24.57
N LEU A 140 -3.73 -13.14 -24.80
CA LEU A 140 -4.32 -12.94 -26.12
C LEU A 140 -3.83 -11.64 -26.79
N VAL A 141 -3.64 -10.59 -26.01
CA VAL A 141 -3.11 -9.31 -26.48
C VAL A 141 -1.59 -9.38 -26.65
N ASP A 142 -0.88 -10.00 -25.72
CA ASP A 142 0.58 -10.06 -25.74
C ASP A 142 1.11 -11.04 -26.82
N SER A 143 0.30 -11.97 -27.31
CA SER A 143 0.67 -12.85 -28.44
C SER A 143 0.64 -12.15 -29.80
N LYS A 144 0.03 -10.97 -29.94
CA LYS A 144 -0.17 -10.30 -31.24
C LYS A 144 0.65 -9.00 -31.36
N ARG A 145 0.89 -8.59 -32.61
CA ARG A 145 1.46 -7.28 -32.94
C ARG A 145 0.32 -6.29 -33.12
N TYR A 146 0.43 -5.14 -32.46
CA TYR A 146 -0.53 -4.04 -32.53
C TYR A 146 0.20 -2.74 -32.85
N ILE A 147 -0.48 -1.84 -33.54
CA ILE A 147 0.05 -0.51 -33.88
C ILE A 147 0.10 0.36 -32.62
N GLY A 148 -0.70 0.01 -31.60
CA GLY A 148 -0.72 0.67 -30.29
C GLY A 148 0.63 0.88 -29.60
N ASN A 149 1.66 0.06 -29.88
CA ASN A 149 3.01 0.30 -29.35
C ASN A 149 3.62 1.64 -29.81
N PHE A 150 3.17 2.16 -30.97
CA PHE A 150 3.63 3.43 -31.53
C PHE A 150 2.85 4.64 -31.01
N VAL A 151 1.82 4.46 -30.17
CA VAL A 151 1.02 5.56 -29.63
C VAL A 151 1.88 6.57 -28.89
N MET A 152 2.80 6.12 -28.03
CA MET A 152 3.66 7.02 -27.24
C MET A 152 4.64 7.83 -28.12
N PRO A 153 5.43 7.21 -29.03
CA PRO A 153 6.24 7.96 -30.00
C PRO A 153 5.43 8.90 -30.88
N LEU A 154 4.28 8.45 -31.38
CA LEU A 154 3.44 9.24 -32.26
C LEU A 154 2.81 10.43 -31.53
N ALA A 155 2.37 10.25 -30.28
CA ALA A 155 1.90 11.34 -29.43
C ALA A 155 2.99 12.41 -29.21
N LEU A 156 4.26 12.01 -29.06
CA LEU A 156 5.39 12.93 -28.97
C LEU A 156 5.57 13.71 -30.28
N VAL A 157 5.48 13.04 -31.44
CA VAL A 157 5.56 13.70 -32.75
C VAL A 157 4.43 14.70 -32.92
N LEU A 158 3.20 14.33 -32.56
CA LEU A 158 2.04 15.22 -32.61
C LEU A 158 2.20 16.43 -31.67
N LEU A 159 2.82 16.25 -30.51
CA LEU A 159 3.15 17.35 -29.60
C LEU A 159 4.14 18.33 -30.24
N VAL A 160 5.20 17.83 -30.88
CA VAL A 160 6.19 18.67 -31.57
C VAL A 160 5.54 19.44 -32.72
N ILE A 161 4.69 18.78 -33.50
CA ILE A 161 3.89 19.38 -34.56
C ILE A 161 3.03 20.53 -34.00
N LEU A 162 2.37 20.33 -32.86
CA LEU A 162 1.54 21.35 -32.22
C LEU A 162 2.37 22.58 -31.82
N LEU A 163 3.58 22.37 -31.27
CA LEU A 163 4.48 23.46 -30.87
C LEU A 163 4.97 24.26 -32.09
N ILE A 164 5.34 23.59 -33.18
CA ILE A 164 5.78 24.23 -34.43
C ILE A 164 4.61 24.94 -35.12
N GLY A 165 3.43 24.31 -35.12
CA GLY A 165 2.22 24.85 -35.72
C GLY A 165 1.79 26.19 -35.13
N ARG A 166 2.18 26.50 -33.89
CA ARG A 166 1.96 27.83 -33.30
C ARG A 166 2.72 28.95 -34.02
N TRP A 167 3.87 28.66 -34.60
CA TRP A 167 4.68 29.63 -35.34
C TRP A 167 4.36 29.66 -36.84
N VAL A 168 3.88 28.53 -37.40
CA VAL A 168 3.56 28.39 -38.82
C VAL A 168 2.13 27.82 -38.99
N PRO A 169 1.10 28.68 -39.08
CA PRO A 169 -0.31 28.23 -39.11
C PRO A 169 -0.68 27.36 -40.32
N THR A 170 -0.07 27.59 -41.47
CA THR A 170 -0.33 26.81 -42.70
C THR A 170 0.14 25.36 -42.56
N PHE A 171 1.29 25.15 -41.92
CA PHE A 171 1.82 23.83 -41.58
C PHE A 171 0.94 23.12 -40.54
N ALA A 172 0.43 23.87 -39.55
CA ALA A 172 -0.45 23.35 -38.52
C ALA A 172 -1.72 22.73 -39.09
N ASN A 173 -2.38 23.39 -40.05
CA ASN A 173 -3.63 22.90 -40.64
C ASN A 173 -3.45 21.56 -41.36
N ALA A 174 -2.41 21.43 -42.19
CA ALA A 174 -2.10 20.18 -42.89
C ALA A 174 -1.80 19.04 -41.89
N MET A 175 -1.01 19.33 -40.86
CA MET A 175 -0.67 18.34 -39.85
C MET A 175 -1.83 17.98 -38.92
N SER A 176 -2.78 18.90 -38.71
CA SER A 176 -3.99 18.64 -37.94
C SER A 176 -4.88 17.59 -38.60
N LEU A 177 -4.98 17.62 -39.94
CA LEU A 177 -5.71 16.58 -40.69
C LEU A 177 -5.02 15.23 -40.58
N ILE A 178 -3.69 15.19 -40.66
CA ILE A 178 -2.91 13.96 -40.46
C ILE A 178 -3.10 13.41 -39.04
N ALA A 179 -3.07 14.28 -38.02
CA ALA A 179 -3.33 13.90 -36.63
C ALA A 179 -4.73 13.30 -36.46
N LEU A 180 -5.74 13.89 -37.09
CA LEU A 180 -7.11 13.36 -37.07
C LEU A 180 -7.20 11.96 -37.67
N ILE A 181 -6.51 11.72 -38.80
CA ILE A 181 -6.45 10.38 -39.42
C ILE A 181 -5.83 9.36 -38.46
N PHE A 182 -4.74 9.71 -37.79
CA PHE A 182 -4.12 8.81 -36.79
C PHE A 182 -5.02 8.55 -35.59
N ILE A 183 -5.69 9.58 -35.06
CA ILE A 183 -6.64 9.42 -33.96
C ILE A 183 -7.79 8.49 -34.39
N ALA A 184 -8.32 8.68 -35.60
CA ALA A 184 -9.37 7.81 -36.14
C ALA A 184 -8.88 6.36 -36.30
N ALA A 185 -7.66 6.15 -36.79
CA ALA A 185 -7.07 4.82 -36.92
C ALA A 185 -6.94 4.11 -35.56
N PHE A 186 -6.48 4.81 -34.51
CA PHE A 186 -6.43 4.24 -33.16
C PHE A 186 -7.82 3.99 -32.56
N ALA A 187 -8.80 4.85 -32.84
CA ALA A 187 -10.17 4.64 -32.39
C ALA A 187 -10.77 3.37 -33.02
N ILE A 188 -10.55 3.16 -34.33
CA ILE A 188 -10.97 1.94 -35.03
C ILE A 188 -10.26 0.72 -34.45
N GLU A 189 -8.94 0.78 -34.23
CA GLU A 189 -8.17 -0.30 -33.61
C GLU A 189 -8.72 -0.64 -32.21
N ALA A 190 -9.03 0.36 -31.39
CA ALA A 190 -9.61 0.18 -30.07
C ALA A 190 -10.95 -0.57 -30.10
N ILE A 191 -11.84 -0.18 -31.03
CA ILE A 191 -13.17 -0.80 -31.17
C ILE A 191 -13.04 -2.24 -31.68
N VAL A 192 -12.24 -2.46 -32.73
CA VAL A 192 -12.03 -3.80 -33.32
C VAL A 192 -11.38 -4.73 -32.30
N LEU A 193 -10.32 -4.28 -31.62
CA LEU A 193 -9.65 -5.03 -30.57
C LEU A 193 -10.61 -5.36 -29.44
N GLY A 194 -11.35 -4.36 -28.94
CA GLY A 194 -12.28 -4.54 -27.83
C GLY A 194 -13.39 -5.54 -28.14
N ARG A 195 -13.96 -5.48 -29.35
CA ARG A 195 -14.98 -6.46 -29.79
C ARG A 195 -14.40 -7.87 -29.93
N LYS A 196 -13.18 -7.99 -30.48
CA LYS A 196 -12.51 -9.27 -30.68
C LYS A 196 -12.14 -9.94 -29.36
N THR A 197 -11.58 -9.18 -28.41
CA THR A 197 -11.21 -9.71 -27.09
C THR A 197 -12.44 -10.04 -26.26
N ALA A 198 -13.47 -9.19 -26.25
CA ALA A 198 -14.72 -9.47 -25.55
C ALA A 198 -15.40 -10.75 -26.07
N ARG A 199 -15.42 -10.95 -27.39
CA ARG A 199 -15.95 -12.18 -27.99
C ARG A 199 -15.12 -13.40 -27.59
N ALA A 200 -13.80 -13.33 -27.70
CA ALA A 200 -12.91 -14.43 -27.34
C ALA A 200 -13.01 -14.82 -25.85
N VAL A 201 -13.16 -13.83 -24.95
CA VAL A 201 -13.38 -14.09 -23.53
C VAL A 201 -14.72 -14.76 -23.31
N ARG A 202 -15.79 -14.30 -23.96
CA ARG A 202 -17.13 -14.87 -23.81
C ARG A 202 -17.26 -16.29 -24.35
N GLU A 203 -16.53 -16.62 -25.40
CA GLU A 203 -16.45 -17.98 -25.94
C GLU A 203 -15.75 -18.94 -24.96
N ARG A 204 -14.74 -18.46 -24.22
CA ARG A 204 -13.96 -19.27 -23.27
C ARG A 204 -14.55 -19.33 -21.86
N PHE A 205 -15.13 -18.22 -21.43
CA PHE A 205 -15.71 -18.01 -20.10
C PHE A 205 -17.19 -17.62 -20.25
N PRO A 206 -18.09 -18.59 -20.45
CA PRO A 206 -19.51 -18.30 -20.68
C PRO A 206 -20.21 -17.69 -19.46
N ASN A 207 -19.69 -17.93 -18.25
CA ASN A 207 -20.23 -17.42 -16.97
C ASN A 207 -19.55 -16.14 -16.48
N THR A 208 -18.88 -15.41 -17.37
CA THR A 208 -18.21 -14.15 -17.05
C THR A 208 -19.17 -13.08 -16.53
N SER A 209 -18.86 -12.50 -15.36
CA SER A 209 -19.57 -11.34 -14.80
C SER A 209 -19.06 -9.99 -15.34
N GLU A 210 -17.90 -9.99 -15.99
CA GLU A 210 -17.27 -8.80 -16.57
C GLU A 210 -17.99 -8.31 -17.83
N THR A 211 -18.04 -6.99 -17.97
CA THR A 211 -18.64 -6.36 -19.15
C THR A 211 -17.69 -6.45 -20.34
N GLY A 212 -18.23 -6.66 -21.54
CA GLY A 212 -17.44 -6.68 -22.78
C GLY A 212 -16.68 -5.36 -23.00
N PHE A 213 -17.26 -4.23 -22.60
CA PHE A 213 -16.58 -2.93 -22.61
C PHE A 213 -15.41 -2.88 -21.64
N GLY A 214 -15.57 -3.38 -20.40
CA GLY A 214 -14.49 -3.44 -19.42
C GLY A 214 -13.32 -4.32 -19.85
N ILE A 215 -13.61 -5.44 -20.53
CA ILE A 215 -12.60 -6.32 -21.14
C ILE A 215 -11.87 -5.59 -22.28
N GLY A 216 -12.63 -4.95 -23.18
CA GLY A 216 -12.07 -4.23 -24.32
C GLY A 216 -11.21 -3.02 -23.93
N ALA A 217 -11.69 -2.20 -22.99
CA ALA A 217 -10.95 -1.06 -22.47
C ALA A 217 -9.64 -1.47 -21.78
N TYR A 218 -9.67 -2.58 -21.05
CA TYR A 218 -8.47 -3.18 -20.45
C TYR A 218 -7.48 -3.67 -21.50
N ALA A 219 -7.96 -4.41 -22.52
CA ALA A 219 -7.13 -4.88 -23.62
C ALA A 219 -6.46 -3.73 -24.36
N TYR A 220 -7.22 -2.66 -24.67
CA TYR A 220 -6.70 -1.48 -25.34
C TYR A 220 -5.66 -0.75 -24.49
N GLY A 221 -5.93 -0.52 -23.20
CA GLY A 221 -4.97 0.11 -22.28
C GLY A 221 -3.66 -0.67 -22.14
N ARG A 222 -3.70 -2.00 -22.29
CA ARG A 222 -2.49 -2.84 -22.33
C ARG A 222 -1.73 -2.69 -23.66
N VAL A 223 -2.44 -2.61 -24.78
CA VAL A 223 -1.86 -2.48 -26.12
C VAL A 223 -1.11 -1.16 -26.31
N THR A 224 -1.63 -0.05 -25.78
CA THR A 224 -1.00 1.28 -25.92
C THR A 224 0.32 1.42 -25.16
N GLN A 225 0.57 0.55 -24.17
CA GLN A 225 1.83 0.52 -23.43
C GLN A 225 2.87 -0.31 -24.21
N PRO A 226 4.11 0.17 -24.34
CA PRO A 226 5.21 -0.63 -24.86
C PRO A 226 5.39 -1.92 -24.05
N ARG A 227 5.66 -3.05 -24.71
CA ARG A 227 5.78 -4.38 -24.07
C ARG A 227 6.73 -4.39 -22.86
N ARG A 228 7.80 -3.59 -22.90
CA ARG A 228 8.81 -3.52 -21.84
C ARG A 228 8.34 -2.73 -20.60
N TRP A 229 7.31 -1.91 -20.73
CA TRP A 229 6.73 -1.11 -19.63
C TRP A 229 5.40 -1.68 -19.12
N ARG A 230 4.86 -2.72 -19.76
CA ARG A 230 3.66 -3.42 -19.28
C ARG A 230 3.94 -4.09 -17.95
N THR A 231 3.06 -3.85 -16.98
CA THR A 231 3.03 -4.56 -15.70
C THR A 231 1.62 -5.13 -15.53
N PRO A 232 1.44 -6.45 -15.37
CA PRO A 232 2.45 -7.53 -15.34
C PRO A 232 3.17 -7.71 -16.68
N LYS A 233 4.42 -8.19 -16.63
CA LYS A 233 5.18 -8.49 -17.83
C LYS A 233 4.47 -9.53 -18.71
N PRO A 234 4.60 -9.42 -20.05
CA PRO A 234 4.10 -10.43 -20.97
C PRO A 234 4.67 -11.82 -20.63
N GLN A 235 3.79 -12.82 -20.48
CA GLN A 235 4.19 -14.21 -20.25
C GLN A 235 4.39 -14.99 -21.56
N VAL A 236 3.83 -14.47 -22.66
CA VAL A 236 3.86 -15.08 -23.99
C VAL A 236 4.66 -14.23 -24.97
N ASN A 237 5.32 -14.90 -25.90
CA ASN A 237 6.00 -14.29 -27.02
C ASN A 237 5.01 -13.94 -28.14
N ILE A 238 5.47 -13.11 -29.07
CA ILE A 238 4.69 -12.76 -30.25
C ILE A 238 4.58 -14.00 -31.14
N GLY A 239 3.36 -14.37 -31.51
CA GLY A 239 3.08 -15.53 -32.35
C GLY A 239 2.66 -16.77 -31.57
N ASP A 240 2.78 -16.78 -30.24
CA ASP A 240 2.36 -17.91 -29.42
C ASP A 240 0.84 -18.12 -29.53
N THR A 241 0.43 -19.37 -29.73
CA THR A 241 -0.97 -19.76 -29.72
C THR A 241 -1.49 -19.77 -28.30
N VAL A 242 -2.37 -18.83 -27.98
CA VAL A 242 -3.08 -18.77 -26.70
C VAL A 242 -4.33 -19.63 -26.84
N ALA A 243 -4.30 -20.84 -26.27
CA ALA A 243 -5.47 -21.69 -26.07
C ALA A 243 -6.30 -21.17 -24.91
#